data_AF-X8CEJ7-F1
#
_entry.id   AF-X8CEJ7-F1
#
_cell.length_a   1.000
_cell.length_b   1.000
_cell.length_c   1.000
_cell.angle_alpha   90.00
_cell.angle_beta   90.00
_cell.angle_gamma   90.00
#
_symmetry.space_group_name_H-M   'P 1'
#
loop_
_entity.id
_entity.type
_entity.pdbx_description
1 polymer ?
#
loop_
_entity_poly.entity_id
_entity_poly.type
_entity_poly.pdbx_seq_one_letter_code
_entity_poly.pdbx_strand_id
1 'polypeptide(L)'
;MTTHRSDFELDRPGTLIAALPAVLGFVPEKSLVLVSIDGGEMGAVMRVDLSADLAERVGQLAEVAAAASPEAAIAVIVDADGARCPVCADEYRELCTALNDALSQRDIVLWAAHVVDRVAAGGRWRCVDGCGSAGVVDDPSSSPLAVAAVLDGRRLYARRADLQAVIAVDDTADSAELAAAIAEQSASREQAQRGDPDATARRDIKELVDAAARVADAHQLSILELARLGCALSDVQVRDTMYALAIGVDAAAAECLWAVLSRSLPNPGGSKRWCCWRSVPTPAATAPGRRVAGGGTALRTRPPDGGHARPGVAVRSAARADSRTGAYRLPAGRAARRAAAAASIRSARGVTVRPFRP
;
A
#
# COMPACT_ATOMS: atom_id res chain seq x y z
N MET A 1 -26.37 -14.14 1.94
CA MET A 1 -25.30 -13.13 1.94
C MET A 1 -23.99 -13.87 2.18
N THR A 2 -23.37 -14.32 1.09
CA THR A 2 -22.18 -15.17 1.10
C THR A 2 -20.96 -14.26 1.22
N THR A 3 -20.32 -14.25 2.40
CA THR A 3 -18.97 -13.70 2.55
C THR A 3 -18.05 -14.48 1.62
N HIS A 4 -17.59 -13.87 0.54
CA HIS A 4 -16.53 -14.42 -0.30
C HIS A 4 -15.26 -14.48 0.55
N ARG A 5 -15.04 -15.62 1.17
CA ARG A 5 -13.77 -15.99 1.79
C ARG A 5 -12.86 -16.36 0.64
N SER A 6 -12.04 -15.42 0.19
CA SER A 6 -11.01 -15.69 -0.80
C SER A 6 -10.00 -16.64 -0.15
N ASP A 7 -9.97 -17.91 -0.57
CA ASP A 7 -9.01 -18.92 -0.14
C ASP A 7 -7.59 -18.59 -0.66
N PHE A 8 -7.04 -17.44 -0.28
CA PHE A 8 -5.61 -17.18 -0.37
C PHE A 8 -4.93 -17.95 0.75
N GLU A 9 -4.68 -19.24 0.52
CA GLU A 9 -3.75 -20.00 1.35
C GLU A 9 -2.37 -19.36 1.21
N LEU A 10 -1.97 -18.57 2.21
CA LEU A 10 -0.64 -17.95 2.33
C LEU A 10 0.51 -18.98 2.35
N ASP A 11 0.16 -20.26 2.43
CA ASP A 11 1.06 -21.42 2.30
C ASP A 11 1.44 -21.75 0.85
N ARG A 12 0.93 -21.01 -0.15
CA ARG A 12 1.25 -21.19 -1.57
C ARG A 12 1.88 -19.94 -2.18
N PRO A 13 3.23 -19.78 -2.11
CA PRO A 13 3.92 -18.63 -2.67
C PRO A 13 3.63 -18.41 -4.16
N GLY A 14 3.51 -19.48 -4.95
CA GLY A 14 3.19 -19.40 -6.38
C GLY A 14 1.85 -18.72 -6.68
N THR A 15 0.83 -19.00 -5.86
CA THR A 15 -0.51 -18.41 -5.98
C THR A 15 -0.51 -16.94 -5.53
N LEU A 16 0.19 -16.61 -4.44
CA LEU A 16 0.36 -15.23 -3.98
C LEU A 16 1.08 -14.37 -5.03
N ILE A 17 2.18 -14.88 -5.60
CA ILE A 17 2.94 -14.17 -6.63
C ILE A 17 2.08 -13.93 -7.87
N ALA A 18 1.29 -14.93 -8.30
CA ALA A 18 0.40 -14.82 -9.44
C ALA A 18 -0.74 -13.80 -9.23
N ALA A 19 -1.10 -13.48 -7.99
CA ALA A 19 -2.11 -12.48 -7.67
C ALA A 19 -1.61 -11.03 -7.75
N LEU A 20 -0.29 -10.80 -7.65
CA LEU A 20 0.27 -9.44 -7.60
C LEU A 20 -0.17 -8.54 -8.77
N PRO A 21 -0.24 -9.01 -10.03
CA PRO A 21 -0.65 -8.16 -11.14
C PRO A 21 -2.08 -7.64 -11.01
N ALA A 22 -3.00 -8.42 -10.45
CA ALA A 22 -4.39 -8.02 -10.26
C ALA A 22 -4.55 -6.90 -9.22
N VAL A 23 -3.71 -6.92 -8.18
CA VAL A 23 -3.69 -5.87 -7.16
C VAL A 23 -3.01 -4.61 -7.70
N LEU A 24 -1.83 -4.77 -8.30
CA LEU A 24 -1.01 -3.66 -8.81
C LEU A 24 -1.59 -3.02 -10.09
N GLY A 25 -2.42 -3.73 -10.83
CA GLY A 25 -2.94 -3.33 -12.14
C GLY A 25 -1.96 -3.53 -13.30
N PHE A 26 -0.75 -4.03 -13.03
CA PHE A 26 0.26 -4.35 -14.04
C PHE A 26 1.18 -5.46 -13.52
N VAL A 27 1.89 -6.15 -14.43
CA VAL A 27 2.89 -7.15 -14.05
C VAL A 27 4.15 -6.45 -13.53
N PRO A 28 4.56 -6.67 -12.26
CA PRO A 28 5.76 -6.04 -11.72
C PRO A 28 7.02 -6.59 -12.38
N GLU A 29 7.97 -5.71 -12.68
CA GLU A 29 9.30 -6.03 -13.20
C GLU A 29 10.34 -5.23 -12.40
N LYS A 30 11.55 -5.78 -12.23
CA LYS A 30 12.70 -5.15 -11.52
C LYS A 30 12.26 -4.40 -10.24
N SER A 31 11.55 -5.11 -9.36
CA SER A 31 10.94 -4.48 -8.17
C SER A 31 10.95 -5.37 -6.94
N LEU A 32 10.92 -4.74 -5.76
CA LEU A 32 10.54 -5.37 -4.50
C LEU A 32 9.06 -5.08 -4.27
N VAL A 33 8.28 -6.14 -4.07
CA VAL A 33 6.87 -6.07 -3.68
C VAL A 33 6.75 -6.56 -2.24
N LEU A 34 6.18 -5.74 -1.38
CA LEU A 34 5.89 -6.06 0.02
C LEU A 34 4.39 -6.23 0.19
N VAL A 35 3.99 -7.43 0.58
CA VAL A 35 2.60 -7.80 0.83
C VAL A 35 2.38 -7.86 2.33
N SER A 36 1.59 -6.96 2.89
CA SER A 36 1.25 -7.01 4.32
C SER A 36 0.21 -8.10 4.58
N ILE A 37 0.25 -8.71 5.76
CA ILE A 37 -0.69 -9.72 6.21
C ILE A 37 -1.32 -9.26 7.52
N ASP A 38 -2.63 -9.41 7.63
CA ASP A 38 -3.38 -9.20 8.87
C ASP A 38 -4.49 -10.25 8.98
N GLY A 39 -4.59 -10.92 10.14
CA GLY A 39 -5.59 -11.97 10.38
C GLY A 39 -5.50 -13.14 9.41
N GLY A 40 -4.32 -13.43 8.86
CA GLY A 40 -4.12 -14.44 7.82
C GLY A 40 -4.67 -14.07 6.43
N GLU A 41 -5.03 -12.81 6.19
CA GLU A 41 -5.46 -12.30 4.89
C GLU A 41 -4.45 -11.33 4.30
N MET A 42 -4.44 -11.23 2.97
CA MET A 42 -3.62 -10.26 2.24
C MET A 42 -4.13 -8.84 2.48
N GLY A 43 -3.29 -7.98 3.04
CA GLY A 43 -3.53 -6.56 3.25
C GLY A 43 -2.99 -5.70 2.11
N ALA A 44 -2.30 -4.61 2.47
CA ALA A 44 -1.73 -3.67 1.52
C ALA A 44 -0.57 -4.29 0.74
N VAL A 45 -0.52 -4.01 -0.56
CA VAL A 45 0.58 -4.40 -1.45
C VAL A 45 1.35 -3.16 -1.86
N MET A 46 2.59 -3.06 -1.42
CA MET A 46 3.50 -1.97 -1.75
C MET A 46 4.53 -2.45 -2.76
N ARG A 47 4.88 -1.62 -3.74
CA ARG A 47 5.87 -1.96 -4.76
C ARG A 47 6.85 -0.82 -4.93
N VAL A 48 8.13 -1.14 -4.87
CA VAL A 48 9.26 -0.20 -5.08
C VAL A 48 10.19 -0.78 -6.14
N ASP A 49 10.73 0.09 -6.99
CA ASP A 49 11.71 -0.33 -8.00
C ASP A 49 13.01 -0.81 -7.32
N LEU A 50 13.63 -1.86 -7.87
CA LEU A 50 14.95 -2.31 -7.42
C LEU A 50 16.00 -1.30 -7.86
N SER A 51 16.86 -0.93 -6.92
CA SER A 51 18.00 -0.05 -7.15
C SER A 51 19.10 -0.35 -6.14
N ALA A 52 20.33 0.06 -6.44
CA ALA A 52 21.50 -0.22 -5.59
C ALA A 52 21.35 0.35 -4.15
N ASP A 53 20.65 1.47 -4.02
CA ASP A 53 20.38 2.19 -2.76
C ASP A 53 19.06 1.77 -2.09
N LEU A 54 18.35 0.76 -2.60
CA LEU A 54 17.08 0.32 -2.02
C LEU A 54 17.25 -0.19 -0.57
N ALA A 55 18.35 -0.89 -0.28
CA ALA A 55 18.64 -1.39 1.06
C ALA A 55 18.72 -0.26 2.10
N GLU A 56 19.17 0.93 1.72
CA GLU A 56 19.22 2.10 2.61
C GLU A 56 17.83 2.74 2.83
N ARG A 57 16.89 2.48 1.91
CA ARG A 57 15.53 3.07 1.92
C ARG A 57 14.46 2.17 2.52
N VAL A 58 14.76 0.91 2.86
CA VAL A 58 13.78 -0.03 3.43
C VAL A 58 13.16 0.46 4.74
N GLY A 59 13.84 1.35 5.49
CA GLY A 59 13.29 1.98 6.68
C GLY A 59 12.04 2.82 6.40
N GLN A 60 12.01 3.54 5.27
CA GLN A 60 10.85 4.31 4.82
C GLN A 60 9.73 3.37 4.35
N LEU A 61 10.07 2.30 3.64
CA LEU A 61 9.10 1.28 3.24
C LEU A 61 8.43 0.63 4.46
N ALA A 62 9.22 0.28 5.48
CA ALA A 62 8.71 -0.28 6.73
C ALA A 62 7.83 0.72 7.49
N GLU A 63 8.15 2.02 7.44
CA GLU A 63 7.31 3.08 8.01
C GLU A 63 5.93 3.13 7.38
N VAL A 64 5.87 3.12 6.05
CA VAL A 64 4.62 3.12 5.31
C VAL A 64 3.85 1.83 5.57
N ALA A 65 4.52 0.68 5.60
CA ALA A 65 3.91 -0.61 5.91
C ALA A 65 3.24 -0.62 7.30
N ALA A 66 3.86 0.03 8.28
CA ALA A 66 3.34 0.09 9.65
C ALA A 66 2.10 0.97 9.81
N ALA A 67 1.74 1.79 8.82
CA ALA A 67 0.53 2.62 8.89
C ALA A 67 -0.75 1.79 9.11
N ALA A 68 -0.80 0.58 8.55
CA ALA A 68 -1.90 -0.35 8.74
C ALA A 68 -1.73 -1.28 9.96
N SER A 69 -0.60 -1.20 10.67
CA SER A 69 -0.21 -2.10 11.78
C SER A 69 -0.41 -3.59 11.46
N PRO A 70 0.11 -4.09 10.32
CA PRO A 70 -0.03 -5.50 9.98
C PRO A 70 0.76 -6.39 10.94
N GLU A 71 0.31 -7.63 11.15
CA GLU A 71 1.05 -8.59 11.98
C GLU A 71 2.31 -9.10 11.28
N ALA A 72 2.29 -9.15 9.95
CA ALA A 72 3.37 -9.69 9.16
C ALA A 72 3.45 -9.11 7.75
N ALA A 73 4.51 -9.46 7.04
CA ALA A 73 4.67 -9.19 5.62
C ALA A 73 5.39 -10.32 4.88
N ILE A 74 5.16 -10.40 3.57
CA ILE A 74 5.88 -11.26 2.63
C ILE A 74 6.57 -10.36 1.59
N ALA A 75 7.86 -10.56 1.38
CA ALA A 75 8.63 -9.86 0.37
C ALA A 75 8.75 -10.69 -0.90
N VAL A 76 8.52 -10.08 -2.06
CA VAL A 76 8.67 -10.69 -3.39
C VAL A 76 9.57 -9.80 -4.24
N ILE A 77 10.78 -10.25 -4.50
CA ILE A 77 11.74 -9.62 -5.40
C ILE A 77 11.49 -10.17 -6.80
N VAL A 78 11.14 -9.30 -7.74
CA VAL A 78 10.93 -9.66 -9.14
C VAL A 78 12.09 -9.14 -9.97
N ASP A 79 12.93 -10.06 -10.46
CA ASP A 79 14.11 -9.73 -11.24
C ASP A 79 14.47 -10.86 -12.21
N ALA A 80 14.14 -10.70 -13.50
CA ALA A 80 14.41 -11.71 -14.51
C ALA A 80 15.90 -12.08 -14.65
N ASP A 81 16.78 -11.10 -14.52
CA ASP A 81 18.23 -11.29 -14.74
C ASP A 81 18.91 -11.79 -13.47
N GLY A 82 18.58 -11.16 -12.33
CA GLY A 82 19.21 -11.48 -11.06
C GLY A 82 18.60 -12.70 -10.36
N ALA A 83 17.39 -13.11 -10.72
CA ALA A 83 16.81 -14.36 -10.22
C ALA A 83 17.58 -15.60 -10.65
N ARG A 84 18.63 -15.58 -11.47
CA ARG A 84 19.52 -16.76 -11.62
C ARG A 84 20.98 -16.45 -11.37
N CYS A 85 21.28 -15.24 -10.94
CA CYS A 85 22.63 -14.76 -10.69
C CYS A 85 23.03 -15.08 -9.24
N PRO A 86 24.14 -15.80 -8.99
CA PRO A 86 24.65 -16.05 -7.65
C PRO A 86 25.05 -14.76 -6.91
N VAL A 87 25.64 -13.80 -7.62
CA VAL A 87 26.05 -12.51 -7.04
C VAL A 87 24.84 -11.71 -6.58
N CYS A 88 23.79 -11.59 -7.41
CA CYS A 88 22.55 -10.91 -7.02
C CYS A 88 21.85 -11.62 -5.85
N ALA A 89 22.04 -12.94 -5.69
CA ALA A 89 21.45 -13.66 -4.56
C ALA A 89 22.03 -13.21 -3.20
N ASP A 90 23.29 -12.75 -3.17
CA ASP A 90 23.88 -12.15 -1.97
C ASP A 90 23.27 -10.77 -1.71
N GLU A 91 23.15 -9.93 -2.74
CA GLU A 91 22.51 -8.60 -2.66
C GLU A 91 21.05 -8.68 -2.17
N TYR A 92 20.28 -9.66 -2.66
CA TYR A 92 18.91 -9.87 -2.19
C TYR A 92 18.85 -10.31 -0.73
N ARG A 93 19.83 -11.11 -0.27
CA ARG A 93 19.91 -11.52 1.13
C ARG A 93 20.21 -10.32 2.04
N GLU A 94 21.11 -9.43 1.61
CA GLU A 94 21.40 -8.19 2.32
C GLU A 94 20.17 -7.27 2.37
N LEU A 95 19.49 -7.08 1.24
CA LEU A 95 18.24 -6.32 1.16
C LEU A 95 17.16 -6.88 2.08
N CYS A 96 16.94 -8.20 2.08
CA CYS A 96 15.95 -8.85 2.94
C CYS A 96 16.33 -8.78 4.41
N THR A 97 17.63 -8.80 4.75
CA THR A 97 18.10 -8.62 6.14
C THR A 97 17.80 -7.21 6.62
N ALA A 98 18.15 -6.19 5.84
CA ALA A 98 17.84 -4.80 6.16
C ALA A 98 16.33 -4.56 6.28
N LEU A 99 15.54 -5.13 5.38
CA LEU A 99 14.08 -5.06 5.42
C LEU A 99 13.52 -5.74 6.67
N ASN A 100 13.99 -6.94 7.02
CA ASN A 100 13.57 -7.66 8.22
C ASN A 100 13.86 -6.85 9.48
N ASP A 101 15.04 -6.25 9.59
CA ASP A 101 15.43 -5.42 10.73
C ASP A 101 14.55 -4.17 10.84
N ALA A 102 14.25 -3.51 9.71
CA ALA A 102 13.37 -2.35 9.66
C ALA A 102 11.91 -2.67 10.03
N LEU A 103 11.38 -3.81 9.56
CA LEU A 103 10.04 -4.29 9.90
C LEU A 103 9.93 -4.71 11.36
N SER A 104 10.96 -5.40 11.89
CA SER A 104 11.00 -5.88 13.27
C SER A 104 11.00 -4.73 14.29
N GLN A 105 11.59 -3.58 13.95
CA GLN A 105 11.52 -2.37 14.78
C GLN A 105 10.09 -1.81 14.91
N ARG A 106 9.16 -2.30 14.10
CA ARG A 106 7.76 -1.85 14.02
C ARG A 106 6.78 -2.98 14.36
N ASP A 107 7.27 -4.04 15.00
CA ASP A 107 6.50 -5.23 15.38
C ASP A 107 5.86 -5.99 14.20
N ILE A 108 6.42 -5.83 12.97
CA ILE A 108 5.97 -6.55 11.78
C ILE A 108 6.93 -7.71 11.50
N VAL A 109 6.43 -8.94 11.44
CA VAL A 109 7.26 -10.11 11.15
C VAL A 109 7.40 -10.31 9.64
N LEU A 110 8.63 -10.40 9.12
CA LEU A 110 8.84 -10.86 7.74
C LEU A 110 8.72 -12.38 7.68
N TRP A 111 7.59 -12.90 7.23
CA TRP A 111 7.34 -14.35 7.19
C TRP A 111 8.10 -15.07 6.10
N ALA A 112 8.24 -14.44 4.94
CA ALA A 112 8.92 -15.03 3.82
C ALA A 112 9.49 -13.95 2.90
N ALA A 113 10.58 -14.30 2.24
CA ALA A 113 11.16 -13.52 1.16
C ALA A 113 11.39 -14.43 -0.04
N HIS A 114 10.83 -14.08 -1.18
CA HIS A 114 10.93 -14.83 -2.42
C HIS A 114 11.58 -14.00 -3.51
N VAL A 115 12.40 -14.63 -4.34
CA VAL A 115 12.87 -14.06 -5.61
C VAL A 115 12.26 -14.82 -6.77
N VAL A 116 11.78 -14.09 -7.76
CA VAL A 116 10.99 -14.59 -8.89
C VAL A 116 11.60 -14.10 -10.20
N ASP A 117 11.77 -14.99 -11.17
CA ASP A 117 12.29 -14.62 -12.49
C ASP A 117 11.23 -13.91 -13.35
N ARG A 118 9.98 -14.40 -13.34
CA ARG A 118 8.87 -13.84 -14.08
C ARG A 118 7.54 -14.10 -13.37
N VAL A 119 6.70 -13.08 -13.28
CA VAL A 119 5.32 -13.20 -12.80
C VAL A 119 4.40 -13.54 -13.97
N ALA A 120 4.46 -14.80 -14.40
CA ALA A 120 3.62 -15.37 -15.45
C ALA A 120 3.55 -16.88 -15.29
N ALA A 121 2.61 -17.53 -15.99
CA ALA A 121 2.54 -18.99 -16.05
C ALA A 121 3.91 -19.62 -16.36
N GLY A 122 4.33 -20.57 -15.52
CA GLY A 122 5.62 -21.26 -15.65
C GLY A 122 6.84 -20.44 -15.23
N GLY A 123 6.66 -19.23 -14.69
CA GLY A 123 7.69 -18.52 -13.95
C GLY A 123 8.16 -19.32 -12.73
N ARG A 124 9.34 -19.02 -12.21
CA ARG A 124 9.96 -19.75 -11.09
C ARG A 124 10.27 -18.81 -9.94
N TRP A 125 9.95 -19.26 -8.75
CA TRP A 125 10.29 -18.58 -7.50
C TRP A 125 11.16 -19.47 -6.62
N ARG A 126 11.95 -18.85 -5.76
CA ARG A 126 12.66 -19.51 -4.65
C ARG A 126 12.74 -18.60 -3.44
N CYS A 127 12.97 -19.17 -2.27
CA CYS A 127 13.24 -18.37 -1.08
C CYS A 127 14.62 -17.72 -1.14
N VAL A 128 14.70 -16.48 -0.63
CA VAL A 128 15.93 -15.69 -0.54
C VAL A 128 16.80 -16.15 0.63
N ASP A 129 16.17 -16.59 1.72
CA ASP A 129 16.81 -17.05 2.96
C ASP A 129 17.61 -18.37 2.83
N GLY A 130 17.59 -18.99 1.65
CA GLY A 130 18.31 -20.24 1.40
C GLY A 130 17.66 -21.47 2.04
N CYS A 131 16.40 -21.41 2.51
CA CYS A 131 15.72 -22.58 3.08
C CYS A 131 15.48 -23.73 2.07
N GLY A 132 15.77 -23.51 0.79
CA GLY A 132 15.66 -24.50 -0.28
C GLY A 132 14.28 -24.62 -0.91
N SER A 133 13.28 -23.90 -0.39
CA SER A 133 11.94 -23.89 -0.99
C SER A 133 11.94 -23.12 -2.31
N ALA A 134 11.33 -23.72 -3.33
CA ALA A 134 11.18 -23.18 -4.67
C ALA A 134 9.97 -23.79 -5.37
N GLY A 135 9.48 -23.14 -6.42
CA GLY A 135 8.32 -23.62 -7.15
C GLY A 135 8.06 -22.85 -8.43
N VAL A 136 6.88 -23.10 -8.99
CA VAL A 136 6.37 -22.37 -10.16
C VAL A 136 5.35 -21.31 -9.73
N VAL A 137 5.24 -20.26 -10.53
CA VAL A 137 4.19 -19.24 -10.43
C VAL A 137 2.97 -19.73 -11.20
N ASP A 138 1.81 -19.66 -10.56
CA ASP A 138 0.53 -19.98 -11.20
C ASP A 138 0.22 -18.97 -12.31
N ASP A 139 -0.74 -19.25 -13.18
CA ASP A 139 -1.12 -18.31 -14.23
C ASP A 139 -1.83 -17.07 -13.62
N PRO A 140 -1.24 -15.86 -13.71
CA PRO A 140 -1.85 -14.65 -13.16
C PRO A 140 -3.22 -14.35 -13.74
N SER A 141 -3.47 -14.71 -15.00
CA SER A 141 -4.76 -14.48 -15.65
C SER A 141 -5.89 -15.36 -15.11
N SER A 142 -5.53 -16.49 -14.49
CA SER A 142 -6.46 -17.43 -13.84
C SER A 142 -6.70 -17.13 -12.36
N SER A 143 -6.00 -16.12 -11.80
CA SER A 143 -6.13 -15.76 -10.39
C SER A 143 -7.54 -15.25 -10.07
N PRO A 144 -8.16 -15.66 -8.95
CA PRO A 144 -9.45 -15.12 -8.52
C PRO A 144 -9.48 -13.58 -8.43
N LEU A 145 -8.35 -12.96 -8.03
CA LEU A 145 -8.22 -11.51 -7.98
C LEU A 145 -8.21 -10.87 -9.38
N ALA A 146 -7.66 -11.56 -10.39
CA ALA A 146 -7.68 -11.06 -11.76
C ALA A 146 -9.11 -11.07 -12.33
N VAL A 147 -9.87 -12.14 -12.04
CA VAL A 147 -11.29 -12.23 -12.41
C VAL A 147 -12.09 -11.11 -11.74
N ALA A 148 -11.91 -10.91 -10.44
CA ALA A 148 -12.58 -9.82 -9.71
C ALA A 148 -12.23 -8.44 -10.28
N ALA A 149 -10.94 -8.17 -10.53
CA ALA A 149 -10.51 -6.90 -11.10
C ALA A 149 -11.17 -6.60 -12.46
N VAL A 150 -11.28 -7.60 -13.33
CA VAL A 150 -11.96 -7.44 -14.63
C VAL A 150 -13.46 -7.21 -14.47
N LEU A 151 -14.12 -7.90 -13.54
CA LEU A 151 -15.54 -7.69 -13.23
C LEU A 151 -15.81 -6.28 -12.67
N ASP A 152 -14.85 -5.73 -11.91
CA ASP A 152 -14.88 -4.36 -11.41
C ASP A 152 -14.52 -3.32 -12.49
N GLY A 153 -14.34 -3.75 -13.76
CA GLY A 153 -14.01 -2.87 -14.88
C GLY A 153 -12.57 -2.37 -14.91
N ARG A 154 -11.70 -2.89 -14.02
CA ARG A 154 -10.28 -2.50 -13.96
C ARG A 154 -9.52 -3.09 -15.14
N ARG A 155 -8.70 -2.28 -15.78
CA ARG A 155 -7.78 -2.73 -16.83
C ARG A 155 -6.48 -3.25 -16.20
N LEU A 156 -6.12 -4.49 -16.56
CA LEU A 156 -4.81 -5.05 -16.24
C LEU A 156 -3.85 -4.80 -17.40
N TYR A 157 -2.75 -4.10 -17.12
CA TYR A 157 -1.72 -3.78 -18.10
C TYR A 157 -0.64 -4.86 -18.14
N ALA A 158 -0.07 -5.10 -19.32
CA ALA A 158 1.02 -6.06 -19.47
C ALA A 158 2.28 -5.56 -18.76
N ARG A 159 2.59 -4.27 -18.88
CA ARG A 159 3.74 -3.63 -18.23
C ARG A 159 3.34 -2.32 -17.56
N ARG A 160 4.13 -1.92 -16.55
CA ARG A 160 4.01 -0.59 -15.94
C ARG A 160 4.15 0.54 -16.98
N ALA A 161 5.05 0.38 -17.95
CA ALA A 161 5.27 1.35 -19.01
C ALA A 161 3.98 1.62 -19.82
N ASP A 162 3.12 0.61 -20.00
CA ASP A 162 1.86 0.75 -20.72
C ASP A 162 0.87 1.62 -19.91
N LEU A 163 0.83 1.45 -18.59
CA LEU A 163 0.05 2.33 -17.70
C LEU A 163 0.64 3.75 -17.70
N GLN A 164 1.97 3.90 -17.69
CA GLN A 164 2.62 5.21 -17.76
C GLN A 164 2.29 5.94 -19.06
N ALA A 165 2.20 5.23 -20.19
CA ALA A 165 1.83 5.81 -21.47
C ALA A 165 0.41 6.40 -21.47
N VAL A 166 -0.53 5.83 -20.70
CA VAL A 166 -1.91 6.35 -20.55
C VAL A 166 -1.94 7.71 -19.84
N ILE A 167 -0.96 7.97 -18.96
CA ILE A 167 -0.87 9.19 -18.15
C ILE A 167 0.35 10.07 -18.53
N ALA A 168 0.99 9.78 -19.66
CA ALA A 168 2.08 10.60 -20.15
C ALA A 168 1.54 12.01 -20.45
N VAL A 169 2.32 13.03 -20.07
CA VAL A 169 1.91 14.43 -20.30
C VAL A 169 1.76 14.64 -21.79
N ASP A 170 0.64 15.23 -22.19
CA ASP A 170 0.45 15.64 -23.57
C ASP A 170 1.35 16.87 -23.82
N ASP A 171 2.40 16.70 -24.62
CA ASP A 171 3.27 17.78 -25.11
C ASP A 171 2.45 18.65 -26.09
N THR A 172 1.55 19.45 -25.54
CA THR A 172 0.65 20.34 -26.29
C THR A 172 1.18 21.77 -26.28
N ALA A 173 0.88 22.50 -27.36
CA ALA A 173 1.20 23.92 -27.50
C ALA A 173 0.63 24.80 -26.37
N ASP A 174 -0.38 24.31 -25.65
CA ASP A 174 -1.10 25.00 -24.58
C ASP A 174 -0.36 24.99 -23.22
N SER A 175 0.78 24.31 -23.13
CA SER A 175 1.57 24.18 -21.89
C SER A 175 2.00 25.54 -21.29
N ALA A 176 2.34 26.51 -22.13
CA ALA A 176 2.73 27.86 -21.67
C ALA A 176 1.52 28.68 -21.15
N GLU A 177 0.38 28.60 -21.83
CA GLU A 177 -0.85 29.27 -21.42
C GLU A 177 -1.37 28.68 -20.10
N LEU A 178 -1.36 27.34 -19.98
CA LEU A 178 -1.72 26.66 -18.75
C LEU A 178 -0.76 26.99 -17.60
N ALA A 179 0.55 27.08 -17.85
CA ALA A 179 1.51 27.49 -16.83
C ALA A 179 1.26 28.93 -16.33
N ALA A 180 0.90 29.84 -17.23
CA ALA A 180 0.54 31.22 -16.86
C ALA A 180 -0.76 31.26 -16.04
N ALA A 181 -1.80 30.54 -16.46
CA ALA A 181 -3.06 30.42 -15.73
C ALA A 181 -2.86 29.82 -14.33
N ILE A 182 -2.00 28.80 -14.20
CA ILE A 182 -1.62 28.21 -12.92
C ILE A 182 -0.96 29.25 -12.00
N ALA A 183 -0.02 30.04 -12.53
CA ALA A 183 0.66 31.06 -11.73
C ALA A 183 -0.32 32.10 -11.18
N GLU A 184 -1.21 32.62 -12.03
CA GLU A 184 -2.25 33.58 -11.62
C GLU A 184 -3.22 32.98 -10.59
N GLN A 185 -3.71 31.77 -10.86
CA GLN A 185 -4.66 31.09 -9.98
C GLN A 185 -4.05 30.73 -8.62
N SER A 186 -2.76 30.40 -8.58
CA SER A 186 -2.04 30.13 -7.34
C SER A 186 -1.99 31.36 -6.44
N ALA A 187 -1.72 32.55 -6.99
CA ALA A 187 -1.67 33.80 -6.24
C ALA A 187 -3.06 34.18 -5.68
N SER A 188 -4.11 34.03 -6.52
CA SER A 188 -5.50 34.25 -6.09
C SER A 188 -5.91 33.29 -4.97
N ARG A 189 -5.59 32.00 -5.11
CA ARG A 189 -5.89 30.98 -4.10
C ARG A 189 -5.17 31.24 -2.79
N GLU A 190 -3.90 31.64 -2.83
CA GLU A 190 -3.16 32.00 -1.61
C GLU A 190 -3.83 33.13 -0.83
N GLN A 191 -4.41 34.11 -1.52
CA GLN A 191 -5.16 35.18 -0.86
C GLN A 191 -6.45 34.67 -0.21
N ALA A 192 -7.19 33.80 -0.90
CA ALA A 192 -8.40 33.16 -0.34
C ALA A 192 -8.07 32.28 0.88
N GLN A 193 -7.01 31.48 0.80
CA GLN A 193 -6.56 30.60 1.89
C GLN A 193 -6.16 31.39 3.14
N ARG A 194 -5.53 32.56 2.99
CA ARG A 194 -5.20 33.43 4.15
C ARG A 194 -6.44 33.97 4.85
N GLY A 195 -7.56 34.10 4.14
CA GLY A 195 -8.82 34.56 4.71
C GLY A 195 -9.58 33.46 5.44
N ASP A 196 -9.87 32.35 4.74
CA ASP A 196 -10.61 31.20 5.29
C ASP A 196 -10.12 29.89 4.63
N PRO A 197 -9.17 29.17 5.25
CA PRO A 197 -8.66 27.91 4.75
C PRO A 197 -9.74 26.84 4.55
N ASP A 198 -10.66 26.72 5.52
CA ASP A 198 -11.66 25.64 5.55
C ASP A 198 -12.76 25.88 4.52
N ALA A 199 -13.17 27.13 4.30
CA ALA A 199 -14.10 27.46 3.23
C ALA A 199 -13.47 27.27 1.84
N THR A 200 -12.18 27.58 1.70
CA THR A 200 -11.43 27.37 0.45
C THR A 200 -11.33 25.88 0.12
N ALA A 201 -10.89 25.05 1.08
CA ALA A 201 -10.82 23.60 0.89
C ALA A 201 -12.19 22.96 0.57
N ARG A 202 -13.27 23.38 1.25
CA ARG A 202 -14.63 22.89 0.96
C ARG A 202 -15.10 23.25 -0.45
N ARG A 203 -14.80 24.47 -0.92
CA ARG A 203 -15.12 24.90 -2.28
C ARG A 203 -14.36 24.07 -3.31
N ASP A 204 -13.06 23.90 -3.10
CA ASP A 204 -12.18 23.15 -3.99
C ASP A 204 -12.59 21.67 -4.09
N ILE A 205 -12.94 21.05 -2.97
CA ILE A 205 -13.47 19.67 -2.94
C ILE A 205 -14.75 19.56 -3.77
N LYS A 206 -15.68 20.51 -3.61
CA LYS A 206 -16.92 20.51 -4.39
C LYS A 206 -16.63 20.65 -5.89
N GLU A 207 -15.73 21.56 -6.26
CA GLU A 207 -15.35 21.78 -7.66
C GLU A 207 -14.69 20.53 -8.28
N LEU A 208 -13.86 19.80 -7.52
CA LEU A 208 -13.28 18.52 -7.93
C LEU A 208 -14.35 17.45 -8.17
N VAL A 209 -15.30 17.29 -7.26
CA VAL A 209 -16.39 16.31 -7.39
C VAL A 209 -17.25 16.63 -8.62
N ASP A 210 -17.63 17.91 -8.80
CA ASP A 210 -18.41 18.37 -9.95
C ASP A 210 -17.64 18.18 -11.27
N ALA A 211 -16.31 18.42 -11.27
CA ALA A 211 -15.46 18.17 -12.43
C ALA A 211 -15.33 16.68 -12.75
N ALA A 212 -15.23 15.81 -11.74
CA ALA A 212 -15.14 14.36 -11.93
C ALA A 212 -16.37 13.80 -12.64
N ALA A 213 -17.56 14.21 -12.22
CA ALA A 213 -18.81 13.83 -12.89
C ALA A 213 -18.84 14.30 -14.35
N ARG A 214 -18.48 15.56 -14.62
CA ARG A 214 -18.47 16.10 -15.99
C ARG A 214 -17.48 15.38 -16.91
N VAL A 215 -16.26 15.11 -16.42
CA VAL A 215 -15.24 14.39 -17.19
C VAL A 215 -15.66 12.95 -17.45
N ALA A 216 -16.32 12.29 -16.49
CA ALA A 216 -16.91 10.96 -16.70
C ALA A 216 -17.97 10.97 -17.81
N ASP A 217 -18.74 12.06 -17.93
CA ASP A 217 -19.67 12.33 -19.03
C ASP A 217 -18.97 12.88 -20.30
N ALA A 218 -17.65 12.69 -20.43
CA ALA A 218 -16.82 13.09 -21.57
C ALA A 218 -16.76 14.60 -21.86
N HIS A 219 -17.04 15.46 -20.87
CA HIS A 219 -16.83 16.90 -21.01
C HIS A 219 -15.34 17.25 -20.91
N GLN A 220 -14.91 18.21 -21.74
CA GLN A 220 -13.57 18.76 -21.68
C GLN A 220 -13.47 19.85 -20.61
N LEU A 221 -12.34 19.90 -19.92
CA LEU A 221 -12.01 20.97 -18.98
C LEU A 221 -11.27 22.09 -19.72
N SER A 222 -11.64 23.33 -19.44
CA SER A 222 -10.92 24.52 -19.91
C SER A 222 -9.57 24.69 -19.20
N ILE A 223 -8.66 25.47 -19.79
CA ILE A 223 -7.35 25.82 -19.21
C ILE A 223 -7.50 26.40 -17.80
N LEU A 224 -8.51 27.27 -17.60
CA LEU A 224 -8.76 27.89 -16.31
C LEU A 224 -9.25 26.88 -15.25
N GLU A 225 -10.08 25.93 -15.64
CA GLU A 225 -10.50 24.83 -14.73
C GLU A 225 -9.32 23.93 -14.39
N LEU A 226 -8.50 23.54 -15.38
CA LEU A 226 -7.28 22.77 -15.14
C LEU A 226 -6.34 23.48 -14.17
N ALA A 227 -6.13 24.79 -14.36
CA ALA A 227 -5.29 25.60 -13.46
C ALA A 227 -5.85 25.66 -12.03
N ARG A 228 -7.17 25.83 -11.87
CA ARG A 228 -7.84 25.83 -10.56
C ARG A 228 -7.72 24.51 -9.84
N LEU A 229 -8.07 23.42 -10.51
CA LEU A 229 -8.01 22.08 -9.94
C LEU A 229 -6.56 21.68 -9.63
N GLY A 230 -5.60 22.03 -10.49
CA GLY A 230 -4.18 21.82 -10.22
C GLY A 230 -3.68 22.57 -8.98
N CYS A 231 -4.08 23.83 -8.80
CA CYS A 231 -3.75 24.60 -7.60
C CYS A 231 -4.40 24.02 -6.34
N ALA A 232 -5.64 23.56 -6.44
CA ALA A 232 -6.40 22.97 -5.34
C ALA A 232 -5.71 21.70 -4.79
N LEU A 233 -5.16 20.86 -5.67
CA LEU A 233 -4.44 19.63 -5.29
C LEU A 233 -3.11 19.87 -4.55
N SER A 234 -2.65 21.12 -4.44
CA SER A 234 -1.53 21.47 -3.55
C SER A 234 -1.93 21.48 -2.07
N ASP A 235 -3.23 21.48 -1.77
CA ASP A 235 -3.77 21.35 -0.42
C ASP A 235 -3.92 19.88 -0.03
N VAL A 236 -3.37 19.50 1.12
CA VAL A 236 -3.36 18.11 1.59
C VAL A 236 -4.77 17.58 1.81
N GLN A 237 -5.67 18.38 2.39
CA GLN A 237 -7.03 17.93 2.67
C GLN A 237 -7.81 17.67 1.38
N VAL A 238 -7.65 18.57 0.39
CA VAL A 238 -8.29 18.43 -0.92
C VAL A 238 -7.76 17.18 -1.64
N ARG A 239 -6.44 17.00 -1.63
CA ARG A 239 -5.78 15.83 -2.25
C ARG A 239 -6.20 14.52 -1.59
N ASP A 240 -6.24 14.47 -0.25
CA ASP A 240 -6.63 13.27 0.49
C ASP A 240 -8.11 12.93 0.25
N THR A 241 -8.97 13.95 0.13
CA THR A 241 -10.37 13.75 -0.25
C THR A 241 -10.48 13.15 -1.66
N MET A 242 -9.68 13.63 -2.60
CA MET A 242 -9.65 13.09 -3.96
C MET A 242 -9.16 11.62 -3.99
N TYR A 243 -8.22 11.24 -3.12
CA TYR A 243 -7.86 9.82 -2.96
C TYR A 243 -8.98 9.00 -2.34
N ALA A 244 -9.74 9.54 -1.39
CA ALA A 244 -10.89 8.86 -0.80
C ALA A 244 -12.02 8.63 -1.82
N LEU A 245 -12.22 9.53 -2.78
CA LEU A 245 -13.21 9.38 -3.87
C LEU A 245 -12.86 8.26 -4.85
N ALA A 246 -11.58 7.90 -4.97
CA ALA A 246 -11.13 6.76 -5.76
C ALA A 246 -11.50 5.40 -5.13
N ILE A 247 -12.23 5.41 -4.01
CA ILE A 247 -12.72 4.21 -3.31
C ILE A 247 -14.25 4.27 -3.24
N GLY A 248 -14.93 3.34 -3.91
CA GLY A 248 -16.38 3.21 -3.86
C GLY A 248 -17.06 3.56 -5.18
N VAL A 249 -18.32 4.02 -5.10
CA VAL A 249 -19.20 4.20 -6.27
C VAL A 249 -18.72 5.27 -7.25
N ASP A 250 -17.99 6.28 -6.76
CA ASP A 250 -17.50 7.40 -7.56
C ASP A 250 -16.07 7.17 -8.10
N ALA A 251 -15.49 5.98 -7.86
CA ALA A 251 -14.10 5.68 -8.19
C ALA A 251 -13.79 5.89 -9.67
N ALA A 252 -14.67 5.42 -10.56
CA ALA A 252 -14.49 5.58 -12.00
C ALA A 252 -14.45 7.06 -12.43
N ALA A 253 -15.34 7.90 -11.88
CA ALA A 253 -15.37 9.32 -12.19
C ALA A 253 -14.10 10.04 -11.66
N ALA A 254 -13.68 9.68 -10.44
CA ALA A 254 -12.45 10.20 -9.86
C ALA A 254 -11.21 9.79 -10.68
N GLU A 255 -11.14 8.55 -11.14
CA GLU A 255 -10.07 8.04 -12.01
C GLU A 255 -10.02 8.78 -13.36
N CYS A 256 -11.18 9.03 -13.99
CA CYS A 256 -11.25 9.81 -15.23
C CYS A 256 -10.68 11.22 -15.04
N LEU A 257 -11.04 11.92 -13.95
CA LEU A 257 -10.49 13.23 -13.65
C LEU A 257 -8.98 13.18 -13.38
N TRP A 258 -8.53 12.19 -12.60
CA TRP A 258 -7.10 11.98 -12.34
C TRP A 258 -6.31 11.76 -13.62
N ALA A 259 -6.84 11.00 -14.57
CA ALA A 259 -6.19 10.78 -15.86
C ALA A 259 -6.05 12.09 -16.66
N VAL A 260 -7.11 12.90 -16.72
CA VAL A 260 -7.06 14.22 -17.39
C VAL A 260 -6.03 15.14 -16.73
N LEU A 261 -6.11 15.33 -15.41
CA LEU A 261 -5.18 16.20 -14.69
C LEU A 261 -3.73 15.72 -14.82
N SER A 262 -3.50 14.40 -14.77
CA SER A 262 -2.17 13.80 -14.91
C SER A 262 -1.53 14.05 -16.27
N ARG A 263 -2.34 14.06 -17.35
CA ARG A 263 -1.87 14.33 -18.72
C ARG A 263 -1.72 15.82 -19.01
N SER A 264 -2.58 16.65 -18.45
CA SER A 264 -2.63 18.08 -18.81
C SER A 264 -1.73 18.95 -17.95
N LEU A 265 -1.53 18.65 -16.66
CA LEU A 265 -0.75 19.52 -15.78
C LEU A 265 0.76 19.36 -16.04
N PRO A 266 1.51 20.48 -16.18
CA PRO A 266 2.93 20.45 -16.49
C PRO A 266 3.75 19.81 -15.37
N ASN A 267 4.89 19.21 -15.74
CA ASN A 267 5.82 18.67 -14.77
C ASN A 267 6.32 19.77 -13.81
N PRO A 268 6.48 19.48 -12.51
CA PRO A 268 6.74 20.46 -11.46
C PRO A 268 8.14 21.14 -11.49
N GLY A 269 8.89 21.05 -12.59
CA GLY A 269 10.31 21.35 -12.73
C GLY A 269 10.76 22.81 -12.58
N GLY A 270 10.03 23.64 -11.84
CA GLY A 270 10.43 25.04 -11.57
C GLY A 270 10.02 25.60 -10.22
N SER A 271 9.16 24.94 -9.45
CA SER A 271 8.64 25.49 -8.19
C SER A 271 8.54 24.40 -7.12
N LYS A 272 9.25 24.62 -6.00
CA LYS A 272 9.34 23.69 -4.86
C LYS A 272 7.98 23.26 -4.27
N ARG A 273 6.88 23.96 -4.60
CA ARG A 273 5.51 23.61 -4.18
C ARG A 273 4.88 22.48 -4.99
N TRP A 274 5.30 22.26 -6.24
CA TRP A 274 4.63 21.32 -7.15
C TRP A 274 5.27 19.92 -7.17
N CYS A 275 6.50 19.78 -6.66
CA CYS A 275 7.23 18.50 -6.65
C CYS A 275 6.52 17.36 -5.89
N CYS A 276 5.61 17.70 -4.97
CA CYS A 276 4.89 16.70 -4.17
C CYS A 276 3.68 16.09 -4.88
N TRP A 277 3.20 16.66 -6.00
CA TRP A 277 1.94 16.20 -6.60
C TRP A 277 2.05 14.87 -7.36
N ARG A 278 3.19 14.60 -8.02
CA ARG A 278 3.42 13.34 -8.78
C ARG A 278 4.23 12.28 -8.02
N SER A 279 4.77 12.63 -6.86
CA SER A 279 5.72 11.80 -6.09
C SER A 279 5.07 11.03 -4.94
N VAL A 280 3.76 11.17 -4.73
CA VAL A 280 3.02 10.44 -3.68
C VAL A 280 2.68 9.04 -4.20
N PRO A 281 3.06 7.96 -3.50
CA PRO A 281 2.65 6.61 -3.87
C PRO A 281 1.13 6.52 -3.86
N THR A 282 0.57 6.04 -4.96
CA THR A 282 -0.85 5.68 -5.07
C THR A 282 -1.19 4.76 -3.89
N PRO A 283 -2.21 5.06 -3.05
CA PRO A 283 -2.66 4.10 -2.07
C PRO A 283 -3.12 2.85 -2.82
N ALA A 284 -2.42 1.74 -2.59
CA ALA A 284 -2.83 0.45 -3.10
C ALA A 284 -4.26 0.18 -2.61
N ALA A 285 -5.12 -0.25 -3.53
CA ALA A 285 -6.51 -0.58 -3.26
C ALA A 285 -6.60 -1.44 -2.00
N THR A 286 -7.23 -0.90 -0.96
CA THR A 286 -7.54 -1.68 0.23
C THR A 286 -8.75 -2.55 -0.12
N ALA A 287 -8.67 -3.86 0.11
CA ALA A 287 -9.82 -4.74 -0.08
C ALA A 287 -11.02 -4.21 0.74
N PRO A 288 -12.24 -4.18 0.17
CA PRO A 288 -13.40 -3.56 0.82
C PRO A 288 -13.88 -4.46 1.97
N GLY A 289 -13.42 -4.17 3.20
CA GLY A 289 -13.71 -5.05 4.34
C GLY A 289 -13.90 -4.39 5.70
N ARG A 290 -13.52 -3.13 5.93
CA ARG A 290 -13.66 -2.52 7.27
C ARG A 290 -14.16 -1.09 7.24
N ARG A 291 -15.25 -0.87 7.97
CA ARG A 291 -15.74 0.44 8.39
C ARG A 291 -14.68 1.06 9.30
N VAL A 292 -14.15 2.21 8.91
CA VAL A 292 -13.39 3.08 9.81
C VAL A 292 -14.39 3.64 10.82
N ALA A 293 -14.31 3.18 12.06
CA ALA A 293 -15.02 3.80 13.18
C ALA A 293 -14.40 5.19 13.40
N GLY A 294 -15.20 6.24 13.18
CA GLY A 294 -14.81 7.61 13.41
C GLY A 294 -14.69 7.95 14.90
N GLY A 295 -13.85 8.96 15.17
CA GLY A 295 -14.01 9.88 16.30
C GLY A 295 -13.06 9.67 17.47
N GLY A 296 -12.26 10.70 17.78
CA GLY A 296 -11.59 10.80 19.08
C GLY A 296 -10.37 11.71 19.11
N THR A 297 -10.57 13.02 18.96
CA THR A 297 -9.58 14.06 19.29
C THR A 297 -9.09 13.87 20.73
N ALA A 298 -7.81 13.56 20.92
CA ALA A 298 -7.17 13.53 22.24
C ALA A 298 -5.97 14.48 22.26
N LEU A 299 -6.11 15.52 23.08
CA LEU A 299 -5.09 16.53 23.35
C LEU A 299 -3.80 15.91 23.88
N ARG A 300 -2.68 16.49 23.44
CA ARG A 300 -1.33 16.27 23.95
C ARG A 300 -1.21 16.70 25.41
N THR A 301 -0.64 15.85 26.25
CA THR A 301 0.07 16.26 27.47
C THR A 301 1.43 15.55 27.52
N ARG A 302 2.50 16.35 27.60
CA ARG A 302 3.92 15.92 27.72
C ARG A 302 4.20 15.37 29.14
N PRO A 303 5.23 14.53 29.34
CA PRO A 303 5.53 13.85 30.60
C PRO A 303 6.58 14.62 31.43
N PRO A 304 6.81 14.24 32.71
CA PRO A 304 8.04 14.57 33.40
C PRO A 304 9.02 13.39 33.47
N ASP A 305 10.29 13.77 33.54
CA ASP A 305 11.52 12.98 33.56
C ASP A 305 11.67 11.98 34.71
N GLY A 306 12.57 11.02 34.51
CA GLY A 306 13.44 10.54 35.60
C GLY A 306 13.82 9.06 35.54
N GLY A 307 15.13 8.79 35.53
CA GLY A 307 15.69 7.71 36.36
C GLY A 307 16.27 6.50 35.64
N HIS A 308 17.60 6.45 35.63
CA HIS A 308 18.47 5.35 35.23
C HIS A 308 18.12 3.96 35.80
N ALA A 309 18.38 2.89 35.02
CA ALA A 309 19.33 1.82 35.40
C ALA A 309 19.40 0.71 34.31
N ARG A 310 20.60 0.45 33.80
CA ARG A 310 21.08 -0.87 33.30
C ARG A 310 21.93 -1.48 34.43
N PRO A 311 22.05 -2.82 34.57
CA PRO A 311 22.93 -3.68 33.75
C PRO A 311 22.22 -4.99 33.36
N GLY A 312 22.68 -5.92 32.52
CA GLY A 312 23.95 -6.24 31.89
C GLY A 312 24.04 -7.77 31.74
N VAL A 313 24.77 -8.24 30.71
CA VAL A 313 25.49 -9.54 30.62
C VAL A 313 24.80 -10.78 29.97
N ALA A 314 25.25 -11.02 28.73
CA ALA A 314 25.90 -12.21 28.14
C ALA A 314 25.20 -13.59 27.99
N VAL A 315 25.03 -14.07 26.74
CA VAL A 315 25.86 -15.02 25.94
C VAL A 315 25.64 -16.51 26.27
N ARG A 316 25.13 -17.31 25.32
CA ARG A 316 25.85 -18.42 24.65
C ARG A 316 24.95 -19.21 23.67
N SER A 317 25.65 -19.67 22.63
CA SER A 317 25.30 -20.46 21.46
C SER A 317 25.15 -21.97 21.74
N ALA A 318 24.41 -22.69 20.88
CA ALA A 318 24.88 -23.89 20.16
C ALA A 318 23.81 -24.57 19.27
N ALA A 319 24.26 -24.87 18.05
CA ALA A 319 23.80 -25.74 16.97
C ALA A 319 22.92 -26.98 17.27
N ARG A 320 22.04 -27.36 16.32
CA ARG A 320 22.28 -28.43 15.30
C ARG A 320 21.05 -28.64 14.40
N ALA A 321 21.35 -29.12 13.20
CA ALA A 321 20.44 -29.40 12.09
C ALA A 321 19.46 -30.56 12.37
N ASP A 322 18.27 -30.49 11.78
CA ASP A 322 17.57 -31.66 11.29
C ASP A 322 16.76 -31.30 10.03
N SER A 323 16.87 -32.15 9.01
CA SER A 323 16.28 -31.99 7.69
C SER A 323 15.14 -32.99 7.52
N ARG A 324 13.92 -32.50 7.27
CA ARG A 324 12.80 -33.21 6.61
C ARG A 324 11.55 -32.31 6.49
N THR A 325 11.18 -32.01 5.24
CA THR A 325 9.82 -31.78 4.69
C THR A 325 8.75 -31.01 5.50
N GLY A 326 8.30 -29.88 4.94
CA GLY A 326 6.89 -29.49 4.87
C GLY A 326 6.28 -28.80 6.09
N ALA A 327 5.62 -27.66 5.84
CA ALA A 327 4.87 -26.77 6.74
C ALA A 327 5.70 -25.73 7.51
N TYR A 328 5.33 -24.46 7.34
CA TYR A 328 5.73 -23.38 8.23
C TYR A 328 5.20 -23.70 9.64
N ARG A 329 6.08 -24.11 10.56
CA ARG A 329 5.73 -24.17 11.99
C ARG A 329 5.64 -22.75 12.52
N LEU A 330 4.43 -22.32 12.85
CA LEU A 330 4.17 -21.15 13.68
C LEU A 330 5.03 -21.21 14.97
N PRO A 331 5.81 -20.16 15.31
CA PRO A 331 6.47 -20.12 16.61
C PRO A 331 5.42 -19.93 17.70
N ALA A 332 5.09 -21.02 18.40
CA ALA A 332 4.31 -20.96 19.63
C ALA A 332 5.14 -20.27 20.74
N GLY A 333 4.79 -19.03 21.08
CA GLY A 333 5.19 -18.46 22.36
C GLY A 333 5.43 -16.95 22.38
N ARG A 334 4.37 -16.17 22.66
CA ARG A 334 4.34 -15.03 23.62
C ARG A 334 2.98 -14.30 23.72
N ALA A 335 1.90 -14.83 23.12
CA ALA A 335 0.55 -14.24 23.25
C ALA A 335 -0.31 -14.80 24.41
N ALA A 336 0.10 -15.90 25.07
CA ALA A 336 -0.75 -16.59 26.05
C ALA A 336 -0.68 -16.06 27.51
N ARG A 337 -0.05 -14.90 27.78
CA ARG A 337 0.08 -14.36 29.16
C ARG A 337 -0.59 -13.02 29.42
N ARG A 338 -1.39 -12.47 28.49
CA ARG A 338 -2.17 -11.24 28.73
C ARG A 338 -3.70 -11.43 28.82
N ALA A 339 -4.21 -12.64 28.71
CA ALA A 339 -5.65 -12.93 28.83
C ALA A 339 -6.13 -13.37 30.24
N ALA A 340 -5.28 -13.31 31.27
CA ALA A 340 -5.61 -13.79 32.63
C ALA A 340 -5.79 -12.67 33.68
N ALA A 341 -5.97 -11.42 33.26
CA ALA A 341 -6.14 -10.28 34.19
C ALA A 341 -7.23 -9.31 33.73
N ALA A 342 -8.42 -9.81 33.41
CA ALA A 342 -9.62 -8.99 33.23
C ALA A 342 -10.90 -9.82 33.43
N ALA A 343 -11.00 -10.55 34.53
CA ALA A 343 -12.25 -11.19 34.93
C ALA A 343 -12.31 -11.35 36.45
N SER A 344 -12.57 -10.24 37.15
CA SER A 344 -13.13 -10.27 38.51
C SER A 344 -13.77 -8.94 38.84
N ILE A 345 -14.95 -9.03 39.47
CA ILE A 345 -15.74 -7.97 40.11
C ILE A 345 -16.83 -7.32 39.23
N ARG A 346 -17.99 -7.99 39.11
CA ARG A 346 -19.23 -7.61 39.82
C ARG A 346 -20.33 -8.65 39.66
N SER A 347 -20.67 -9.29 40.78
CA SER A 347 -22.00 -9.86 41.09
C SER A 347 -23.07 -8.75 41.02
N ALA A 348 -24.38 -8.95 40.91
CA ALA A 348 -25.26 -10.00 41.41
C ALA A 348 -26.67 -9.81 40.80
N ARG A 349 -27.58 -10.75 41.09
CA ARG A 349 -28.99 -10.93 40.66
C ARG A 349 -29.09 -11.77 39.38
N GLY A 350 -29.33 -13.08 39.40
CA GLY A 350 -29.93 -13.94 40.42
C GLY A 350 -31.42 -14.12 40.18
N VAL A 351 -31.80 -15.02 39.26
CA VAL A 351 -32.99 -15.89 39.35
C VAL A 351 -32.68 -17.22 38.64
N THR A 352 -33.09 -18.30 39.30
CA THR A 352 -32.73 -19.70 39.18
C THR A 352 -33.74 -20.49 38.32
N VAL A 353 -33.23 -21.35 37.41
CA VAL A 353 -33.44 -22.83 37.31
C VAL A 353 -34.89 -23.32 37.00
N ARG A 354 -35.18 -24.10 35.93
CA ARG A 354 -34.75 -25.50 35.63
C ARG A 354 -34.87 -25.95 34.15
N PRO A 355 -34.15 -27.02 33.76
CA PRO A 355 -34.20 -27.69 32.46
C PRO A 355 -35.10 -28.96 32.46
N PHE A 356 -35.65 -29.35 31.30
CA PHE A 356 -35.48 -30.69 30.69
C PHE A 356 -36.24 -30.80 29.34
N ARG A 357 -35.60 -31.51 28.40
CA ARG A 357 -35.95 -31.89 27.02
C ARG A 357 -37.26 -32.70 26.86
N PRO A 358 -37.77 -32.98 25.64
CA PRO A 358 -37.13 -32.96 24.29
C PRO A 358 -37.16 -31.63 23.56
#